data_AF-A0A510V5C0-F1
#
_entry.id   AF-A0A510V5C0-F1
#
_cell.length_a   1.000
_cell.length_b   1.000
_cell.length_c   1.000
_cell.angle_alpha   90.00
_cell.angle_beta   90.00
_cell.angle_gamma   90.00
#
_symmetry.space_group_name_H-M   'P 1'
#
loop_
_entity.id
_entity.type
_entity.pdbx_description
1 polymer ?
#
loop_
_entity_poly.entity_id
_entity_poly.type
_entity_poly.pdbx_seq_one_letter_code
_entity_poly.pdbx_strand_id
1 'polypeptide(L)'
;MAAEAGASLSATTYYFASLDDLAAAAGDALAQGWAQHARAVLAAAPPVTVQQDPSAAAHVLLDAVLPAGDDAQVRSYYEHLLGAGRQPALATAFAAGRGVVDAVLADLVQRVGAPTSAAVTTAVIDGAVVTALTERRPVRETARRLLVDAWGR
;
A
#
# COMPACT_ATOMS: atom_id res chain seq x y z
N MET A 1 -17.46 -2.25 -25.49
CA MET A 1 -16.81 -3.55 -25.18
C MET A 1 -15.91 -3.91 -26.35
N ALA A 2 -14.68 -4.37 -26.04
CA ALA A 2 -13.60 -4.74 -26.96
C ALA A 2 -12.88 -3.61 -27.75
N ALA A 3 -12.25 -2.64 -27.05
CA ALA A 3 -11.34 -1.71 -27.72
C ALA A 3 -10.23 -1.08 -26.86
N GLU A 4 -9.79 -1.70 -25.75
CA GLU A 4 -8.68 -1.12 -24.96
C GLU A 4 -7.81 -2.16 -24.25
N ALA A 5 -7.45 -3.20 -24.98
CA ALA A 5 -6.28 -4.01 -24.69
C ALA A 5 -5.83 -4.61 -26.02
N GLY A 6 -4.70 -4.14 -26.55
CA GLY A 6 -4.03 -4.71 -27.73
C GLY A 6 -3.46 -6.12 -27.50
N ALA A 7 -4.05 -6.89 -26.57
CA ALA A 7 -3.78 -8.30 -26.41
C ALA A 7 -4.83 -9.05 -27.24
N SER A 8 -4.36 -9.70 -28.31
CA SER A 8 -5.16 -10.69 -29.03
C SER A 8 -5.82 -11.65 -28.03
N LEU A 9 -7.12 -11.90 -28.20
CA LEU A 9 -7.93 -12.89 -27.49
C LEU A 9 -7.26 -14.29 -27.43
N SER A 10 -6.29 -14.54 -28.32
CA SER A 10 -5.51 -15.78 -28.38
C SER A 10 -4.34 -15.87 -27.39
N ALA A 11 -3.91 -14.76 -26.78
CA ALA A 11 -2.77 -14.76 -25.82
C ALA A 11 -3.21 -15.04 -24.38
N THR A 12 -4.44 -14.66 -24.00
CA THR A 12 -4.95 -14.91 -22.64
C THR A 12 -5.42 -16.35 -22.43
N THR A 13 -5.86 -17.04 -23.48
CA THR A 13 -6.32 -18.45 -23.43
C THR A 13 -5.19 -19.47 -23.37
N TYR A 14 -3.97 -19.10 -23.77
CA TYR A 14 -2.81 -20.01 -23.72
C TYR A 14 -2.19 -20.10 -22.31
N TYR A 15 -2.35 -19.06 -21.47
CA TYR A 15 -1.73 -18.97 -20.14
C TYR A 15 -2.71 -19.01 -18.98
N PHE A 16 -3.99 -18.67 -19.19
CA PHE A 16 -5.00 -18.67 -18.14
C PHE A 16 -6.27 -19.38 -18.61
N ALA A 17 -6.75 -20.32 -17.79
CA ALA A 17 -7.95 -21.10 -18.12
C ALA A 17 -9.24 -20.26 -18.02
N SER A 18 -9.19 -19.12 -17.34
CA SER A 18 -10.31 -18.18 -17.19
C SER A 18 -9.85 -16.74 -16.87
N LEU A 19 -10.79 -15.78 -16.95
CA LEU A 19 -10.57 -14.41 -16.46
C LEU A 19 -10.34 -14.35 -14.94
N ASP A 20 -10.91 -15.29 -14.19
CA ASP A 20 -10.69 -15.41 -12.75
C ASP A 20 -9.27 -15.87 -12.43
N ASP A 21 -8.71 -16.80 -13.24
CA ASP A 21 -7.32 -17.23 -13.09
C ASP A 21 -6.33 -16.10 -13.38
N LEU A 22 -6.64 -15.29 -14.40
CA LEU A 22 -5.87 -14.08 -14.69
C LEU A 22 -5.97 -13.06 -13.54
N ALA A 23 -7.16 -12.86 -12.98
CA ALA A 23 -7.37 -11.95 -11.85
C ALA A 23 -6.66 -12.42 -10.58
N ALA A 24 -6.66 -13.74 -10.31
CA ALA A 24 -5.92 -14.34 -9.20
C ALA A 24 -4.41 -14.15 -9.38
N ALA A 25 -3.87 -14.47 -10.55
CA ALA A 25 -2.44 -14.29 -10.84
C ALA A 25 -2.01 -12.82 -10.78
N ALA A 26 -2.86 -11.90 -11.25
CA ALA A 26 -2.62 -10.46 -11.14
C ALA A 26 -2.63 -9.98 -9.68
N GLY A 27 -3.58 -10.46 -8.86
CA GLY A 27 -3.64 -10.17 -7.43
C GLY A 27 -2.40 -10.67 -6.69
N ASP A 28 -1.94 -11.89 -6.99
CA ASP A 28 -0.74 -12.48 -6.40
C ASP A 28 0.52 -11.69 -6.76
N ALA A 29 0.68 -11.31 -8.04
CA ALA A 29 1.82 -10.51 -8.49
C ALA A 29 1.86 -9.14 -7.80
N LEU A 30 0.71 -8.47 -7.66
CA LEU A 30 0.60 -7.20 -6.94
C LEU A 30 0.98 -7.35 -5.47
N ALA A 31 0.42 -8.35 -4.79
CA ALA A 31 0.72 -8.63 -3.39
C ALA A 31 2.21 -8.95 -3.16
N GLN A 32 2.83 -9.73 -4.06
CA GLN A 32 4.26 -10.05 -3.98
C GLN A 32 5.14 -8.81 -4.13
N GLY A 33 4.82 -7.93 -5.09
CA GLY A 33 5.54 -6.66 -5.26
C GLY A 33 5.49 -5.80 -4.01
N TRP A 34 4.34 -5.76 -3.33
CA TRP A 34 4.17 -4.98 -2.10
C TRP A 34 4.88 -5.60 -0.91
N ALA A 35 4.78 -6.92 -0.77
CA ALA A 35 5.54 -7.68 0.21
C ALA A 35 7.05 -7.44 0.05
N GLN A 36 7.55 -7.42 -1.19
CA GLN A 36 8.95 -7.14 -1.48
C GLN A 36 9.33 -5.71 -1.09
N HIS A 37 8.50 -4.73 -1.46
CA HIS A 37 8.69 -3.32 -1.09
C HIS A 37 8.73 -3.12 0.44
N ALA A 38 7.72 -3.62 1.16
CA ALA A 38 7.64 -3.50 2.60
C ALA A 38 8.87 -4.12 3.30
N ARG A 39 9.29 -5.31 2.86
CA ARG A 39 10.51 -5.96 3.39
C ARG A 39 11.77 -5.16 3.11
N ALA A 40 11.88 -4.55 1.92
CA ALA A 40 13.01 -3.69 1.59
C ALA A 40 13.06 -2.47 2.50
N VAL A 41 11.91 -1.86 2.79
CA VAL A 41 11.81 -0.75 3.76
C VAL A 41 12.19 -1.21 5.16
N LEU A 42 11.70 -2.35 5.63
CA LEU A 42 12.07 -2.90 6.94
C LEU A 42 13.59 -3.12 7.07
N ALA A 43 14.22 -3.65 6.02
CA ALA A 43 15.67 -3.88 5.98
C ALA A 43 16.47 -2.56 5.96
N ALA A 44 15.97 -1.54 5.26
CA ALA A 44 16.62 -0.23 5.15
C ALA A 44 16.25 0.75 6.28
N ALA A 45 15.26 0.41 7.12
CA ALA A 45 14.74 1.33 8.12
C ALA A 45 15.84 1.76 9.11
N PRO A 46 16.07 3.07 9.29
CA PRO A 46 17.03 3.57 10.27
C PRO A 46 16.57 3.24 11.70
N PRO A 47 17.50 3.12 12.66
CA PRO A 47 17.14 2.99 14.07
C PRO A 47 16.65 4.34 14.61
N VAL A 48 15.36 4.61 14.45
CA VAL A 48 14.68 5.81 14.97
C VAL A 48 13.42 5.40 15.71
N THR A 49 13.10 6.13 16.78
CA THR A 49 11.88 5.93 17.57
C THR A 49 11.04 7.20 17.56
N VAL A 50 9.74 7.06 17.82
CA VAL A 50 8.80 8.17 17.95
C VAL A 50 9.25 9.14 19.04
N GLN A 51 9.82 8.65 20.14
CA GLN A 51 10.32 9.49 21.24
C GLN A 51 11.53 10.34 20.83
N GLN A 52 12.35 9.86 19.88
CA GLN A 52 13.53 10.58 19.40
C GLN A 52 13.16 11.59 18.31
N ASP A 53 12.40 11.15 17.31
CA ASP A 53 11.95 11.97 16.19
C ASP A 53 10.65 11.39 15.62
N PRO A 54 9.48 11.93 16.02
CA PRO A 54 8.19 11.51 15.48
C PRO A 54 8.11 11.66 13.96
N SER A 55 8.72 12.70 13.39
CA SER A 55 8.65 12.94 11.96
C SER A 55 9.40 11.86 11.18
N ALA A 56 10.62 11.54 11.60
CA ALA A 56 11.42 10.49 10.99
C ALA A 56 10.81 9.08 11.20
N ALA A 57 10.26 8.81 12.39
CA ALA A 57 9.55 7.56 12.65
C ALA A 57 8.30 7.42 11.75
N ALA A 58 7.56 8.50 11.53
CA ALA A 58 6.40 8.50 10.63
C ALA A 58 6.83 8.23 9.17
N HIS A 59 7.97 8.77 8.73
CA HIS A 59 8.52 8.47 7.41
C HIS A 59 8.78 6.99 7.20
N VAL A 60 9.37 6.29 8.18
CA VAL A 60 9.62 4.84 8.10
C VAL A 60 8.32 4.06 7.89
N LEU A 61 7.26 4.41 8.63
CA LEU A 61 5.97 3.76 8.52
C LEU A 61 5.26 4.07 7.20
N LEU A 62 5.36 5.32 6.72
CA LEU A 62 4.82 5.73 5.43
C LEU A 62 5.51 5.01 4.28
N ASP A 63 6.84 4.86 4.33
CA ASP A 63 7.58 4.17 3.30
C ASP A 63 7.17 2.70 3.18
N ALA A 64 6.80 2.05 4.28
CA ALA A 64 6.34 0.66 4.27
C ALA A 64 4.94 0.49 3.65
N VAL A 65 4.09 1.51 3.75
CA VAL A 65 2.68 1.45 3.30
C VAL A 65 2.50 2.04 1.90
N LEU A 66 3.17 3.16 1.61
CA LEU A 66 3.03 3.87 0.35
C LEU A 66 4.01 3.34 -0.69
N PRO A 67 3.61 3.25 -1.97
CA PRO A 67 4.54 2.91 -3.03
C PRO A 67 5.66 3.95 -3.11
N ALA A 68 6.83 3.53 -3.57
CA ALA A 68 7.90 4.44 -3.93
C ALA A 68 7.43 5.39 -5.06
N GLY A 69 7.90 6.64 -5.03
CA GLY A 69 7.60 7.63 -6.05
C GLY A 69 6.89 8.89 -5.52
N ASP A 70 6.48 9.71 -6.48
CA ASP A 70 5.70 10.93 -6.36
C ASP A 70 4.19 10.67 -6.18
N ASP A 71 3.46 11.76 -5.95
CA ASP A 71 2.02 11.74 -5.71
C ASP A 71 1.20 11.17 -6.88
N ALA A 72 1.70 11.22 -8.12
CA ALA A 72 1.02 10.64 -9.27
C ALA A 72 1.14 9.11 -9.28
N GLN A 73 2.30 8.56 -8.90
CA GLN A 73 2.41 7.11 -8.72
C GLN A 73 1.56 6.62 -7.55
N VAL A 74 1.50 7.36 -6.44
CA VAL A 74 0.59 7.04 -5.32
C VAL A 74 -0.86 7.10 -5.78
N ARG A 75 -1.27 8.11 -6.57
CA ARG A 75 -2.63 8.17 -7.13
C ARG A 75 -2.94 6.95 -7.97
N SER A 76 -2.09 6.62 -8.95
CA SER A 76 -2.31 5.48 -9.85
C SER A 76 -2.46 4.18 -9.05
N TYR A 77 -1.65 4.01 -8.02
CA TYR A 77 -1.75 2.88 -7.10
C TYR A 77 -3.11 2.82 -6.40
N TYR A 78 -3.56 3.93 -5.79
CA TYR A 78 -4.85 3.96 -5.09
C TYR A 78 -6.04 3.78 -6.03
N GLU A 79 -5.96 4.28 -7.27
CA GLU A 79 -6.98 4.06 -8.30
C GLU A 79 -7.07 2.57 -8.69
N HIS A 80 -5.94 1.90 -8.89
CA HIS A 80 -5.90 0.46 -9.15
C HIS A 80 -6.42 -0.35 -7.96
N LEU A 81 -5.98 0.01 -6.74
CA LEU A 81 -6.38 -0.64 -5.50
C LEU A 81 -7.90 -0.56 -5.29
N LEU A 82 -8.49 0.63 -5.42
CA LEU A 82 -9.93 0.82 -5.25
C LEU A 82 -10.72 0.23 -6.42
N GLY A 83 -10.16 0.28 -7.64
CA GLY A 83 -10.72 -0.36 -8.82
C GLY A 83 -10.82 -1.88 -8.69
N ALA A 84 -9.83 -2.51 -8.05
CA ALA A 84 -9.80 -3.95 -7.80
C ALA A 84 -11.00 -4.45 -6.99
N GLY A 85 -11.52 -3.64 -6.08
CA GLY A 85 -12.72 -3.95 -5.29
C GLY A 85 -13.98 -4.21 -6.12
N ARG A 86 -14.01 -3.80 -7.40
CA ARG A 86 -15.13 -4.08 -8.32
C ARG A 86 -15.13 -5.51 -8.87
N GLN A 87 -14.03 -6.25 -8.70
CA GLN A 87 -13.86 -7.62 -9.17
C GLN A 87 -13.64 -8.55 -7.96
N PRO A 88 -14.63 -9.38 -7.55
CA PRO A 88 -14.54 -10.18 -6.33
C PRO A 88 -13.30 -11.09 -6.25
N ALA A 89 -12.91 -11.71 -7.37
CA ALA A 89 -11.73 -12.56 -7.44
C ALA A 89 -10.44 -11.76 -7.13
N LEU A 90 -10.29 -10.58 -7.72
CA LEU A 90 -9.15 -9.71 -7.52
C LEU A 90 -9.12 -9.14 -6.08
N ALA A 91 -10.27 -8.74 -5.54
CA ALA A 91 -10.39 -8.30 -4.15
C ALA A 91 -10.00 -9.40 -3.15
N THR A 92 -10.35 -10.66 -3.44
CA THR A 92 -10.00 -11.82 -2.61
C THR A 92 -8.50 -12.12 -2.66
N ALA A 93 -7.91 -12.19 -3.85
CA ALA A 93 -6.47 -12.40 -4.02
C ALA A 93 -5.67 -11.31 -3.31
N PHE A 94 -6.14 -10.07 -3.45
CA PHE A 94 -5.56 -8.92 -2.78
C PHE A 94 -5.62 -9.02 -1.25
N ALA A 95 -6.78 -9.38 -0.69
CA ALA A 95 -6.95 -9.56 0.75
C ALA A 95 -6.04 -10.68 1.30
N ALA A 96 -5.91 -11.79 0.56
CA ALA A 96 -5.03 -12.90 0.93
C ALA A 96 -3.55 -12.50 0.96
N GLY A 97 -3.13 -11.64 0.03
CA GLY A 97 -1.76 -11.15 -0.08
C GLY A 97 -1.34 -10.11 0.98
N ARG A 98 -2.30 -9.51 1.69
CA ARG A 98 -2.04 -8.38 2.61
C ARG A 98 -1.31 -8.78 3.89
N GLY A 99 -1.35 -10.06 4.27
CA GLY A 99 -0.75 -10.54 5.53
C GLY A 99 0.75 -10.28 5.67
N VAL A 100 1.52 -10.24 4.58
CA VAL A 100 2.95 -9.90 4.66
C VAL A 100 3.17 -8.43 4.99
N VAL A 101 2.39 -7.54 4.38
CA VAL A 101 2.49 -6.10 4.62
C VAL A 101 2.06 -5.79 6.06
N ASP A 102 1.00 -6.42 6.53
CA ASP A 102 0.52 -6.28 7.91
C ASP A 102 1.57 -6.74 8.92
N ALA A 103 2.25 -7.86 8.67
CA ALA A 103 3.33 -8.36 9.52
C ALA A 103 4.53 -7.40 9.55
N VAL A 104 4.99 -6.94 8.38
CA VAL A 104 6.09 -5.96 8.30
C VAL A 104 5.74 -4.66 9.02
N LEU A 105 4.51 -4.17 8.85
CA LEU A 105 4.08 -2.95 9.50
C LEU A 105 3.97 -3.13 11.02
N ALA A 106 3.53 -4.30 11.49
CA ALA A 106 3.54 -4.63 12.92
C ALA A 106 4.96 -4.59 13.50
N ASP A 107 5.94 -5.16 12.81
CA ASP A 107 7.34 -5.12 13.21
C ASP A 107 7.88 -3.69 13.25
N LEU A 108 7.59 -2.88 12.23
CA LEU A 108 8.01 -1.48 12.19
C LEU A 108 7.36 -0.64 13.28
N VAL A 109 6.06 -0.80 13.52
CA VAL A 109 5.33 -0.13 14.60
C VAL A 109 5.97 -0.41 15.96
N GLN A 110 6.30 -1.68 16.22
CA GLN A 110 7.01 -2.10 17.43
C GLN A 110 8.41 -1.45 17.49
N ARG A 111 9.17 -1.52 16.39
CA ARG A 111 10.55 -1.04 16.31
C ARG A 111 10.67 0.47 16.50
N VAL A 112 9.76 1.25 15.94
CA VAL A 112 9.76 2.71 16.11
C VAL A 112 9.06 3.14 17.41
N GLY A 113 8.41 2.22 18.13
CA GLY A 113 7.68 2.54 19.36
C GLY A 113 6.45 3.41 19.12
N ALA A 114 5.75 3.21 17.99
CA ALA A 114 4.53 3.98 17.70
C ALA A 114 3.39 3.62 18.66
N PRO A 115 2.60 4.60 19.13
CA PRO A 115 1.51 4.36 20.08
C PRO A 115 0.25 3.76 19.42
N THR A 116 0.20 3.70 18.09
CA THR A 116 -0.90 3.13 17.31
C THR A 116 -0.58 1.71 16.87
N SER A 117 -1.59 0.84 16.80
CA SER A 117 -1.43 -0.49 16.19
C SER A 117 -1.17 -0.38 14.68
N ALA A 118 -0.60 -1.43 14.07
CA ALA A 118 -0.38 -1.46 12.62
C ALA A 118 -1.66 -1.15 11.83
N ALA A 119 -2.80 -1.74 12.22
CA ALA A 119 -4.09 -1.48 11.59
C ALA A 119 -4.54 -0.01 11.68
N VAL A 120 -4.37 0.62 12.85
CA VAL A 120 -4.70 2.04 13.02
C VAL A 120 -3.74 2.93 12.22
N THR A 121 -2.45 2.60 12.23
CA THR A 121 -1.44 3.28 11.41
C THR A 121 -1.79 3.23 9.92
N THR A 122 -2.14 2.06 9.38
CA THR A 122 -2.60 1.92 7.98
C THR A 122 -3.83 2.77 7.72
N ALA A 123 -4.85 2.71 8.59
CA ALA A 123 -6.08 3.47 8.40
C ALA A 123 -5.84 5.00 8.38
N VAL A 124 -4.95 5.50 9.25
CA VAL A 124 -4.57 6.93 9.25
C VAL A 124 -3.85 7.30 7.97
N ILE A 125 -2.91 6.47 7.50
CA ILE A 125 -2.17 6.70 6.25
C ILE A 125 -3.13 6.69 5.06
N ASP A 126 -3.99 5.67 4.93
CA ASP A 126 -4.97 5.55 3.86
C ASP A 126 -5.92 6.76 3.84
N GLY A 127 -6.44 7.16 5.00
CA GLY A 127 -7.27 8.34 5.14
C GLY A 127 -6.54 9.63 4.71
N ALA A 128 -5.28 9.76 5.10
CA ALA A 128 -4.46 10.90 4.72
C ALA A 128 -4.16 10.97 3.22
N VAL A 129 -3.94 9.82 2.56
CA VAL A 129 -3.78 9.76 1.11
C VAL A 129 -5.05 10.22 0.42
N VAL A 130 -6.22 9.73 0.87
CA VAL A 130 -7.51 10.17 0.33
C VAL A 130 -7.66 11.68 0.47
N THR A 131 -7.47 12.23 1.67
CA THR A 131 -7.51 13.69 1.91
C THR A 131 -6.56 14.44 0.99
N ALA A 132 -5.30 14.00 0.88
CA ALA A 132 -4.29 14.69 0.09
C ALA A 132 -4.64 14.68 -1.41
N LEU A 133 -5.06 13.54 -1.94
CA LEU A 133 -5.41 13.40 -3.35
C LEU A 133 -6.66 14.19 -3.73
N THR A 134 -7.66 14.28 -2.84
CA THR A 134 -8.89 15.06 -3.08
C THR A 134 -8.66 16.56 -2.96
N GLU A 135 -7.79 16.99 -2.05
CA GLU A 135 -7.49 18.41 -1.80
C GLU A 135 -6.29 18.94 -2.61
N ARG A 136 -5.67 18.09 -3.44
CA ARG A 136 -4.45 18.40 -4.21
C ARG A 136 -3.28 18.87 -3.32
N ARG A 137 -3.09 18.17 -2.21
CA ARG A 137 -2.01 18.41 -1.26
C ARG A 137 -0.89 17.38 -1.44
N PRO A 138 0.34 17.69 -1.00
CA PRO A 138 1.43 16.72 -1.05
C PRO A 138 1.09 15.51 -0.19
N VAL A 139 1.12 14.30 -0.76
CA VAL A 139 0.60 13.09 -0.12
C VAL A 139 1.43 12.72 1.10
N ARG A 140 2.74 12.56 0.90
CA ARG A 140 3.66 12.13 1.96
C ARG A 140 3.69 13.09 3.14
N GLU A 141 3.68 14.40 2.87
CA GLU A 141 3.66 15.41 3.92
C GLU A 141 2.32 15.43 4.69
N THR A 142 1.20 15.29 3.98
CA THR A 142 -0.12 15.25 4.62
C THR A 142 -0.26 14.02 5.52
N ALA A 143 0.19 12.85 5.05
CA ALA A 143 0.15 11.61 5.80
C ALA A 143 1.10 11.61 6.99
N ARG A 144 2.31 12.15 6.84
CA ARG A 144 3.27 12.33 7.93
C ARG A 144 2.69 13.18 9.06
N ARG A 145 2.12 14.32 8.71
CA ARG A 145 1.52 15.24 9.68
C ARG A 145 0.37 14.58 10.43
N LEU A 146 -0.58 13.96 9.72
CA LEU A 146 -1.74 13.32 10.35
C LEU A 146 -1.35 12.12 11.22
N LEU A 147 -0.33 11.36 10.83
CA LEU A 147 0.17 10.26 11.64
C LEU A 147 0.86 10.75 12.92
N VAL A 148 1.68 11.79 12.84
CA VAL A 148 2.29 12.43 14.01
C VAL A 148 1.23 13.03 14.93
N ASP A 149 0.22 13.71 14.37
CA ASP A 149 -0.91 14.25 15.15
C ASP A 149 -1.68 13.13 15.88
N ALA A 150 -1.82 11.95 15.27
CA ALA A 150 -2.47 10.78 15.88
C ALA A 150 -1.68 10.20 17.06
N TRP A 151 -0.39 10.48 17.19
CA TRP A 151 0.44 10.07 18.32
C TRP A 151 0.41 11.05 19.49
N GLY A 152 0.01 12.30 19.23
CA GLY A 152 -0.05 13.38 20.21
C GLY A 152 -1.45 13.57 20.81
N ARG A 153 -1.91 12.61 21.62
CA ARG A 153 -2.95 12.80 22.63
C ARG A 153 -2.54 12.22 23.97
#